data_AF-A0A955WHC5-F1
#
_entry.id   AF-A0A955WHC5-F1
#
_cell.length_a   1.000
_cell.length_b   1.000
_cell.length_c   1.000
_cell.angle_alpha   90.00
_cell.angle_beta   90.00
_cell.angle_gamma   90.00
#
_symmetry.space_group_name_H-M   'P 1'
#
loop_
_entity.id
_entity.type
_entity.pdbx_description
1 polymer ?
#
loop_
_entity_poly.entity_id
_entity_poly.type
_entity_poly.pdbx_seq_one_letter_code
_entity_poly.pdbx_strand_id
1 'polypeptide(L)'
;MKNCGLDLGKKYSHFCVLGERRERLAEGRVRTRVADLEALFGGQERMRIVVEASTKAFFVADVLTELGHEVHVVDPGKTKAIGATQIKHDKLDARVLALLSHVDLLAEVDRPS
;
A
#
# COMPACT_ATOMS: atom_id res chain seq x y z
N MET A 1 -9.33 -9.93 6.78
CA MET A 1 -7.98 -9.77 6.21
C MET A 1 -7.45 -8.37 6.50
N LYS A 2 -6.16 -8.23 6.88
CA LYS A 2 -5.52 -6.92 7.16
C LYS A 2 -5.29 -6.16 5.84
N ASN A 3 -5.38 -4.83 5.90
CA ASN A 3 -5.14 -3.94 4.77
C ASN A 3 -3.95 -3.04 5.08
N CYS A 4 -3.02 -2.89 4.15
CA CYS A 4 -1.88 -1.99 4.27
C CYS A 4 -1.85 -1.04 3.09
N GLY A 5 -1.56 0.23 3.36
CA GLY A 5 -1.15 1.17 2.33
C GLY A 5 0.34 1.41 2.43
N LEU A 6 1.02 1.42 1.29
CA LEU A 6 2.45 1.61 1.16
C LEU A 6 2.71 2.75 0.16
N ASP A 7 3.17 3.88 0.70
CA ASP A 7 3.62 5.04 -0.08
C ASP A 7 5.14 4.95 -0.27
N LEU A 8 5.58 4.84 -1.53
CA LEU A 8 6.98 4.63 -1.88
C LEU A 8 7.73 5.96 -2.05
N GLY A 9 8.58 6.29 -1.08
CA GLY A 9 9.56 7.36 -1.21
C GLY A 9 10.91 6.88 -1.74
N LYS A 10 11.76 7.83 -2.17
CA LYS A 10 13.10 7.52 -2.72
C LYS A 10 14.01 6.77 -1.74
N LYS A 11 13.98 7.14 -0.46
CA LYS A 11 14.86 6.62 0.61
C LYS A 11 14.08 5.82 1.67
N TYR A 12 12.88 6.28 1.99
CA TYR A 12 11.97 5.65 2.94
C TYR A 12 10.60 5.53 2.30
N SER A 13 9.91 4.43 2.59
CA SER A 13 8.51 4.20 2.28
C SER A 13 7.69 4.29 3.55
N HIS A 14 6.52 4.90 3.48
CA HIS A 14 5.58 5.00 4.59
C HIS A 14 4.55 3.90 4.48
N PHE A 15 4.24 3.25 5.60
CA PHE A 15 3.24 2.20 5.64
C PHE A 15 2.22 2.44 6.74
N CYS A 16 0.99 1.99 6.52
CA CYS A 16 -0.07 1.97 7.52
C CYS A 16 -0.85 0.67 7.38
N VAL A 17 -0.97 -0.09 8.46
CA VAL A 17 -1.72 -1.35 8.53
C VAL A 17 -3.00 -1.13 9.31
N LEU A 18 -4.12 -1.44 8.67
CA LEU A 18 -5.45 -1.48 9.25
C LEU A 18 -5.88 -2.92 9.48
N GLY A 19 -6.53 -3.12 10.63
CA GLY A 19 -7.26 -4.33 10.96
C GLY A 19 -8.61 -4.38 10.25
N GLU A 20 -9.40 -5.40 10.60
CA GLU A 20 -10.69 -5.67 9.97
C GLU A 20 -11.77 -4.65 10.34
N ARG A 21 -11.61 -3.94 11.46
CA ARG A 21 -12.53 -2.89 11.91
C ARG A 21 -11.99 -1.49 11.62
N ARG A 22 -11.04 -1.37 10.68
CA ARG A 22 -10.36 -0.11 10.29
C ARG A 22 -9.57 0.53 11.43
N GLU A 23 -9.30 -0.22 12.49
CA GLU A 23 -8.39 0.16 13.54
C GLU A 23 -6.96 0.15 13.01
N ARG A 24 -6.17 1.16 13.37
CA ARG A 24 -4.74 1.17 13.03
C ARG A 24 -4.02 0.16 13.92
N LEU A 25 -3.47 -0.88 13.30
CA LEU A 25 -2.65 -1.89 13.98
C LEU A 25 -1.18 -1.49 14.00
N ALA A 26 -0.69 -0.88 12.91
CA ALA A 26 0.68 -0.40 12.80
C ALA A 26 0.79 0.78 11.84
N GLU A 27 1.72 1.68 12.08
CA GLU A 27 2.06 2.78 11.17
C GLU A 27 3.53 3.12 11.34
N GLY A 28 4.22 3.47 10.25
CA GLY A 28 5.61 3.85 10.34
C GLY A 28 6.25 4.11 8.99
N ARG A 29 7.58 4.06 8.99
CA ARG A 29 8.40 4.14 7.78
C ARG A 29 9.43 3.03 7.77
N VAL A 30 9.69 2.50 6.59
CA VAL A 30 10.70 1.49 6.31
C VAL A 30 11.64 2.02 5.24
N ARG A 31 12.89 1.57 5.19
CA ARG A 31 13.76 1.93 4.07
C ARG A 31 13.22 1.27 2.79
N THR A 32 13.30 1.98 1.68
CA THR A 32 12.89 1.44 0.37
C THR A 32 13.98 0.51 -0.17
N ARG A 33 14.20 -0.62 0.52
CA ARG A 33 15.18 -1.66 0.23
C ARG A 33 14.52 -3.02 0.48
N VAL A 34 14.84 -4.00 -0.36
CA VAL A 34 14.27 -5.35 -0.30
C VAL A 34 14.41 -5.96 1.09
N ALA A 35 15.62 -6.02 1.64
CA ALA A 35 15.86 -6.61 2.97
C ALA A 35 15.04 -5.94 4.10
N ASP A 36 14.84 -4.63 4.03
CA ASP A 36 14.05 -3.90 5.03
C ASP A 36 12.54 -4.18 4.86
N LEU A 37 12.07 -4.36 3.62
CA LEU A 37 10.69 -4.76 3.31
C LEU A 37 10.44 -6.22 3.72
N GLU A 38 11.36 -7.13 3.41
CA GLU A 38 11.30 -8.54 3.82
C GLU A 38 11.31 -8.68 5.35
N ALA A 39 12.11 -7.89 6.05
CA ALA A 39 12.12 -7.91 7.51
C ALA A 39 10.79 -7.42 8.12
N LEU A 40 10.09 -6.50 7.44
CA LEU A 40 8.83 -5.93 7.93
C LEU A 40 7.62 -6.82 7.60
N PHE A 41 7.57 -7.32 6.37
CA PHE A 41 6.43 -8.03 5.80
C PHE A 41 6.61 -9.55 5.83
N GLY A 42 7.85 -10.03 5.83
CA GLY A 42 8.15 -11.46 5.92
C GLY A 42 7.66 -12.07 7.23
N GLY A 43 7.04 -13.25 7.11
CA GLY A 43 6.46 -13.98 8.25
C GLY A 43 5.16 -13.38 8.79
N GLN A 44 4.66 -12.28 8.23
CA GLN A 44 3.32 -11.78 8.53
C GLN A 44 2.26 -12.65 7.87
N GLU A 45 1.07 -12.69 8.47
CA GLU A 45 -0.10 -13.27 7.82
C GLU A 45 -0.40 -12.54 6.51
N ARG A 46 -0.95 -13.26 5.52
CA ARG A 46 -1.37 -12.69 4.24
C ARG A 46 -2.26 -11.46 4.46
N MET A 47 -1.87 -10.37 3.80
CA MET A 47 -2.54 -9.08 3.89
C MET A 47 -2.68 -8.45 2.51
N ARG A 48 -3.67 -7.56 2.36
CA ARG A 48 -3.85 -6.77 1.16
C ARG A 48 -2.98 -5.52 1.24
N ILE A 49 -2.01 -5.35 0.36
CA ILE A 49 -1.11 -4.20 0.33
C ILE A 49 -1.42 -3.37 -0.90
N VAL A 50 -1.68 -2.08 -0.71
CA VAL A 50 -1.89 -1.13 -1.79
C VAL A 50 -0.66 -0.25 -1.92
N VAL A 51 -0.09 -0.21 -3.12
CA VAL A 51 1.12 0.54 -3.44
C VAL A 51 0.78 1.60 -4.46
N GLU A 52 1.18 2.85 -4.21
CA GLU A 52 1.02 3.91 -5.20
C GLU A 52 1.93 3.68 -6.41
N ALA A 53 1.35 3.81 -7.60
CA ALA A 53 2.06 3.69 -8.87
C ALA A 53 3.21 4.71 -8.93
N SER A 54 4.41 4.17 -9.05
CA SER A 54 5.66 4.92 -9.13
C SER A 54 6.71 4.08 -9.85
N THR A 55 7.88 4.66 -10.17
CA THR A 55 8.95 3.95 -10.88
C THR A 55 9.38 2.64 -10.22
N LYS A 56 9.21 2.50 -8.90
CA LYS A 56 9.60 1.31 -8.14
C LYS A 56 8.43 0.41 -7.74
N ALA A 57 7.19 0.81 -8.05
CA ALA A 57 5.99 0.17 -7.52
C ALA A 57 5.89 -1.30 -7.91
N PHE A 58 6.08 -1.63 -9.19
CA PHE A 58 6.00 -3.03 -9.65
C PHE A 58 7.10 -3.90 -9.06
N PHE A 59 8.33 -3.40 -8.95
CA PHE A 59 9.42 -4.15 -8.30
C PHE A 59 9.11 -4.43 -6.82
N VAL A 60 8.60 -3.44 -6.08
CA VAL A 60 8.21 -3.64 -4.68
C VAL A 60 7.01 -4.58 -4.60
N ALA A 61 6.06 -4.49 -5.53
CA ALA A 61 4.91 -5.37 -5.57
C ALA A 61 5.30 -6.83 -5.81
N ASP A 62 6.30 -7.10 -6.67
CA ASP A 62 6.83 -8.43 -6.88
C ASP A 62 7.41 -9.01 -5.58
N VAL A 63 8.28 -8.26 -4.89
CA VAL A 63 8.86 -8.68 -3.60
C VAL A 63 7.78 -9.00 -2.57
N LEU A 64 6.78 -8.14 -2.43
CA LEU A 64 5.69 -8.34 -1.46
C LEU A 64 4.77 -9.51 -1.84
N THR A 65 4.60 -9.77 -3.14
CA THR A 65 3.82 -10.92 -3.63
C THR A 65 4.57 -12.23 -3.36
N GLU A 66 5.89 -12.25 -3.57
CA GLU A 66 6.76 -13.40 -3.23
C GLU A 66 6.72 -13.74 -1.73
N LEU A 67 6.50 -12.74 -0.87
CA LEU A 67 6.29 -12.93 0.57
C LEU A 67 4.88 -13.44 0.94
N GLY A 68 4.00 -13.65 -0.04
CA GLY A 68 2.66 -14.23 0.14
C GLY A 68 1.55 -13.21 0.39
N HIS A 69 1.79 -11.92 0.12
CA HIS A 69 0.79 -10.87 0.23
C HIS A 69 0.00 -10.65 -1.07
N GLU A 70 -1.19 -10.07 -0.94
CA GLU A 70 -1.99 -9.65 -2.08
C GLU A 70 -1.67 -8.18 -2.36
N VAL A 71 -1.00 -7.88 -3.47
CA VAL A 71 -0.51 -6.53 -3.74
C VAL A 71 -1.24 -5.90 -4.91
N HIS A 72 -1.71 -4.66 -4.70
CA HIS A 72 -2.44 -3.86 -5.67
C HIS A 72 -1.66 -2.58 -5.96
N VAL A 73 -1.26 -2.37 -7.21
CA VAL A 73 -0.60 -1.12 -7.62
C VAL A 73 -1.66 -0.18 -8.17
N VAL A 74 -1.76 1.03 -7.62
CA VAL A 74 -2.88 1.94 -7.92
C VAL A 74 -2.43 3.30 -8.44
N ASP A 75 -3.20 3.87 -9.37
CA ASP A 75 -2.99 5.22 -9.89
C ASP A 75 -3.41 6.22 -8.80
N PRO A 76 -2.49 7.06 -8.30
CA PRO A 76 -2.82 7.99 -7.22
C PRO A 76 -3.87 9.04 -7.61
N GLY A 77 -3.85 9.53 -8.85
CA GLY A 77 -4.79 10.53 -9.32
C GLY A 77 -6.20 9.96 -9.43
N LYS A 78 -6.34 8.79 -10.05
CA LYS A 78 -7.63 8.11 -10.19
C LYS A 78 -8.15 7.61 -8.84
N THR A 79 -7.29 7.02 -8.01
CA THR A 79 -7.66 6.54 -6.68
C THR A 79 -8.13 7.68 -5.78
N LYS A 80 -7.48 8.85 -5.86
CA LYS A 80 -7.96 10.07 -5.19
C LYS A 80 -9.35 10.49 -5.68
N ALA A 81 -9.59 10.45 -6.99
CA ALA A 81 -10.87 10.83 -7.57
C ALA A 81 -12.02 9.92 -7.10
N ILE A 82 -11.79 8.61 -7.04
CA ILE A 82 -12.78 7.62 -6.53
C ILE A 82 -13.00 7.81 -5.03
N GLY A 83 -11.91 8.03 -4.28
CA GLY A 83 -11.92 8.17 -2.82
C GLY A 83 -12.23 9.58 -2.30
N ALA A 84 -12.58 10.54 -3.15
CA ALA A 84 -12.59 11.96 -2.82
C ALA A 84 -13.44 12.32 -1.58
N THR A 85 -14.52 11.57 -1.31
CA THR A 85 -15.37 11.74 -0.13
C THR A 85 -14.74 11.25 1.18
N GLN A 86 -13.80 10.31 1.10
CA GLN A 86 -13.07 9.75 2.25
C GLN A 86 -11.72 10.44 2.49
N ILE A 87 -11.19 11.12 1.48
CA ILE A 87 -9.89 11.79 1.50
C ILE A 87 -10.09 13.24 1.94
N LYS A 88 -9.88 13.52 3.23
CA LYS A 88 -9.94 14.89 3.77
C LYS A 88 -8.64 15.70 3.57
N HIS A 89 -7.57 15.08 3.07
CA HIS A 89 -6.26 15.71 2.88
C HIS A 89 -5.82 15.59 1.42
N ASP A 90 -5.19 16.64 0.86
CA ASP A 90 -4.72 16.68 -0.53
C ASP A 90 -3.69 15.59 -0.92
N LYS A 91 -3.16 14.85 0.05
CA LYS A 91 -2.22 13.75 -0.17
C LYS A 91 -2.87 12.40 0.07
N LEU A 92 -2.60 11.49 -0.87
CA LEU A 92 -2.82 10.05 -0.69
C LEU A 92 -1.67 9.60 0.21
N ASP A 93 -1.92 9.49 1.51
CA ASP A 93 -0.94 8.93 2.45
C ASP A 93 -1.16 7.43 2.63
N ALA A 94 -0.20 6.74 3.25
CA ALA A 94 -0.28 5.31 3.52
C ALA A 94 -1.57 4.90 4.26
N ARG A 95 -2.13 5.78 5.10
CA ARG A 95 -3.37 5.50 5.83
C ARG A 95 -4.59 5.57 4.92
N VAL A 96 -4.66 6.57 4.05
CA VAL A 96 -5.70 6.71 3.03
C VAL A 96 -5.68 5.50 2.10
N LEU A 97 -4.51 5.06 1.65
CA LEU A 97 -4.36 3.85 0.83
C LEU A 97 -4.94 2.61 1.53
N ALA A 98 -4.61 2.42 2.81
CA ALA A 98 -5.13 1.30 3.59
C ALA A 98 -6.66 1.36 3.76
N LEU A 99 -7.21 2.56 3.94
CA LEU A 99 -8.65 2.77 4.07
C LEU A 99 -9.38 2.46 2.76
N LEU A 100 -8.87 2.95 1.63
CA LEU A 100 -9.45 2.72 0.30
C LEU A 100 -9.42 1.25 -0.09
N SER A 101 -8.34 0.55 0.28
CA SER A 101 -8.21 -0.91 0.14
C SER A 101 -9.32 -1.66 0.88
N HIS A 102 -9.64 -1.21 2.09
CA HIS A 102 -10.64 -1.84 2.94
C HIS A 102 -12.08 -1.64 2.43
N VAL A 103 -12.32 -0.64 1.58
CA VAL A 103 -13.64 -0.34 0.99
C VAL A 103 -13.69 -0.63 -0.52
N ASP A 104 -12.70 -1.32 -1.05
CA ASP A 104 -12.58 -1.69 -2.47
C ASP A 104 -12.70 -0.49 -3.45
N LEU A 105 -12.18 0.68 -3.07
CA LEU A 105 -12.15 1.88 -3.91
C LEU A 105 -10.75 2.15 -4.46
N LEU A 106 -10.25 1.23 -5.27
CA LEU A 106 -8.91 1.26 -5.85
C LEU A 106 -8.97 1.42 -7.37
N ALA A 107 -8.12 2.30 -7.93
CA ALA A 107 -7.89 2.36 -9.37
C ALA A 107 -6.59 1.63 -9.69
N GLU A 108 -6.67 0.33 -9.92
CA GLU A 108 -5.50 -0.50 -10.25
C GLU A 108 -4.88 -0.07 -11.59
N VAL A 109 -3.55 -0.18 -11.66
CA VAL A 109 -2.77 0.07 -12.87
C VAL A 109 -2.36 -1.27 -13.46
N ASP A 110 -2.71 -1.47 -14.73
CA ASP A 110 -2.24 -2.65 -15.47
C ASP A 110 -0.72 -2.70 -15.52
N ARG A 111 -0.17 -3.88 -15.24
CA ARG A 111 1.26 -4.12 -15.37
C ARG A 111 1.65 -3.99 -16.85
N PRO A 112 2.59 -3.10 -17.21
CA PRO A 112 3.10 -3.08 -18.58
C PRO A 112 3.78 -4.41 -18.86
N SER A 113 3.32 -5.10 -19.91
CA SER A 113 3.84 -6.38 -20.43
C SER A 113 5.25 -6.27 -20.99
#